data_AF-A0A2N0WYU0-F1
#
_entry.id   AF-A0A2N0WYU0-F1
#
_cell.length_a   1.000
_cell.length_b   1.000
_cell.length_c   1.000
_cell.angle_alpha   90.00
_cell.angle_beta   90.00
_cell.angle_gamma   90.00
#
_symmetry.space_group_name_H-M   'P 1'
#
loop_
_entity.id
_entity.type
_entity.pdbx_description
1 polymer ?
#
loop_
_entity_poly.entity_id
_entity_poly.type
_entity_poly.pdbx_seq_one_letter_code
_entity_poly.pdbx_strand_id
1 'polypeptide(L)'
;MQTLTDIYIYPIKSVKAISQPAAFVEQAGIRFDRRYMLVDQDGAFITGRTQPLLTQIDVQFSKNTLIINAPKMNTLTIDPETFSSEVQRSQIWGDNVNALHCHYDYDNWFSQYLQQPCQLVFFAEHSQRCVKNKTAPVTFADGYPLLLINQTSVAKLNAKLDKPVSALHFRPNIVIEGELPFIEDSWARIKIGEVEFEVSKPCSRCLFTNVDPKTGIAAKNEPLATLASFRYHQGDIDFGQNLIPLNTGIIRAGDEVQVLATQEAIVYGSQAGMQSDKNRSLQINYQTSSITVTGDNQQLLLDQAEQAGVNIPYSCRGGKCGRCKVELVDGEVLTLSNEALTETEIEQGYVLACSCIPLSDIKLNH
;
A
#
# COMPACT_ATOMS: atom_id res chain seq x y z
N MET A 1 -1.17 29.04 -6.34
CA MET A 1 -1.23 28.72 -4.90
C MET A 1 -1.54 27.23 -4.79
N GLN A 2 -0.87 26.49 -3.91
CA GLN A 2 -1.20 25.09 -3.64
C GLN A 2 -1.99 25.00 -2.34
N THR A 3 -3.04 24.17 -2.30
CA THR A 3 -3.97 24.13 -1.16
C THR A 3 -4.23 22.70 -0.74
N LEU A 4 -4.31 22.45 0.57
CA LEU A 4 -4.77 21.18 1.14
C LEU A 4 -6.28 21.04 0.91
N THR A 5 -6.71 20.05 0.11
CA THR A 5 -8.13 19.84 -0.22
C THR A 5 -8.80 18.83 0.69
N ASP A 6 -8.12 17.73 0.98
CA ASP A 6 -8.69 16.63 1.75
C ASP A 6 -7.69 16.04 2.75
N ILE A 7 -8.21 15.65 3.90
CA ILE A 7 -7.47 14.90 4.91
C ILE A 7 -8.19 13.58 5.14
N TYR A 8 -7.43 12.48 5.10
CA TYR A 8 -7.95 11.12 5.27
C TYR A 8 -7.22 10.36 6.37
N ILE A 9 -8.00 9.63 7.16
CA ILE A 9 -7.52 8.73 8.22
C ILE A 9 -8.02 7.32 7.94
N TYR A 10 -7.18 6.31 8.21
CA TYR A 10 -7.52 4.90 8.08
C TYR A 10 -7.17 4.20 9.39
N PRO A 11 -8.08 4.19 10.39
CA PRO A 11 -7.73 3.76 11.74
C PRO A 11 -7.22 2.32 11.80
N ILE A 12 -7.85 1.44 11.02
CA ILE A 12 -7.43 0.05 10.82
C ILE A 12 -6.74 -0.06 9.45
N LYS A 13 -5.61 -0.76 9.39
CA LYS A 13 -4.88 -0.99 8.14
C LYS A 13 -5.81 -1.56 7.06
N SER A 14 -5.71 -1.01 5.86
CA SER A 14 -6.47 -1.41 4.66
C SER A 14 -7.97 -1.11 4.62
N VAL A 15 -8.59 -0.60 5.70
CA VAL A 15 -10.02 -0.25 5.68
C VAL A 15 -10.30 1.01 4.85
N LYS A 16 -11.58 1.37 4.74
CA LYS A 16 -12.06 2.58 4.07
C LYS A 16 -11.53 3.84 4.73
N ALA A 17 -11.37 4.90 3.94
CA ALA A 17 -10.92 6.20 4.44
C ALA A 17 -12.03 6.92 5.21
N ILE A 18 -11.65 7.65 6.26
CA ILE A 18 -12.48 8.64 6.95
C ILE A 18 -11.99 10.02 6.52
N SER A 19 -12.87 10.80 5.88
CA SER A 19 -12.58 12.20 5.56
C SER A 19 -12.69 13.07 6.80
N GLN A 20 -11.75 14.00 6.99
CA GLN A 20 -11.73 14.94 8.10
C GLN A 20 -11.52 16.36 7.57
N PRO A 21 -12.23 17.37 8.10
CA PRO A 21 -12.00 18.77 7.74
C PRO A 21 -10.70 19.31 8.36
N ALA A 22 -10.22 18.69 9.43
CA ALA A 22 -9.01 19.04 10.14
C ALA A 22 -8.43 17.81 10.84
N ALA A 23 -7.12 17.78 11.05
CA ALA A 23 -6.46 16.71 11.79
C ALA A 23 -5.31 17.23 12.65
N PHE A 24 -5.10 16.57 13.79
CA PHE A 24 -3.89 16.75 14.59
C PHE A 24 -2.82 15.77 14.11
N VAL A 25 -1.67 16.31 13.71
CA VAL A 25 -0.51 15.54 13.27
C VAL A 25 0.43 15.33 14.45
N GLU A 26 0.75 14.07 14.71
CA GLU A 26 1.71 13.59 15.68
C GLU A 26 3.00 13.17 14.97
N GLN A 27 4.06 12.86 15.73
CA GLN A 27 5.34 12.43 15.15
C GLN A 27 5.20 11.18 14.26
N ALA A 28 4.25 10.29 14.58
CA ALA A 28 4.01 9.06 13.84
C ALA A 28 2.98 9.19 12.70
N GLY A 29 2.48 10.40 12.42
CA GLY A 29 1.49 10.69 11.39
C GLY A 29 0.23 11.36 11.96
N ILE A 30 -0.87 11.34 11.21
CA ILE A 30 -2.15 11.87 11.72
C ILE A 30 -2.63 11.00 12.87
N ARG A 31 -3.10 11.63 13.95
CA ARG A 31 -3.66 10.93 15.11
C ARG A 31 -4.69 9.89 14.67
N PHE A 32 -4.61 8.71 15.27
CA PHE A 32 -5.42 7.51 14.99
C PHE A 32 -5.13 6.78 13.68
N ASP A 33 -4.28 7.28 12.80
CA ASP A 33 -4.01 6.65 11.51
C ASP A 33 -3.23 5.33 11.65
N ARG A 34 -3.78 4.25 11.10
CA ARG A 34 -3.24 2.88 11.10
C ARG A 34 -2.74 2.44 12.48
N ARG A 35 -3.50 2.76 13.53
CA ARG A 35 -3.24 2.29 14.90
C ARG A 35 -3.68 0.85 15.14
N TYR A 36 -4.48 0.30 14.24
CA TYR A 36 -4.95 -1.08 14.30
C TYR A 36 -4.56 -1.85 13.03
N MET A 37 -4.41 -3.16 13.18
CA MET A 37 -4.13 -4.07 12.07
C MET A 37 -4.72 -5.45 12.38
N LEU A 38 -5.08 -6.19 11.35
CA LEU A 38 -5.46 -7.59 11.48
C LEU A 38 -4.24 -8.48 11.24
N VAL A 39 -4.11 -9.52 12.04
CA VAL A 39 -3.11 -10.59 11.86
C VAL A 39 -3.79 -11.95 11.79
N ASP A 40 -3.17 -12.92 11.14
CA ASP A 40 -3.57 -14.32 11.28
C ASP A 40 -3.10 -14.91 12.61
N GLN A 41 -3.35 -16.20 12.82
CA GLN A 41 -2.99 -16.91 14.06
C GLN A 41 -1.47 -17.04 14.27
N ASP A 42 -0.67 -16.87 13.22
CA ASP A 42 0.80 -16.88 13.28
C ASP A 42 1.38 -15.46 13.47
N GLY A 43 0.52 -14.44 13.60
CA GLY A 43 0.92 -13.05 13.76
C GLY A 43 1.31 -12.36 12.45
N ALA A 44 1.04 -12.97 11.29
CA ALA A 44 1.30 -12.37 9.99
C ALA A 44 0.15 -11.44 9.59
N PHE A 45 0.51 -10.24 9.14
CA PHE A 45 -0.43 -9.18 8.81
C PHE A 45 -1.36 -9.52 7.64
N ILE A 46 -2.66 -9.25 7.82
CA ILE A 46 -3.70 -9.33 6.79
C ILE A 46 -3.91 -7.92 6.22
N THR A 47 -3.96 -7.80 4.90
CA THR A 47 -4.13 -6.49 4.23
C THR A 47 -5.16 -6.57 3.14
N GLY A 48 -5.59 -5.40 2.65
CA GLY A 48 -6.47 -5.29 1.49
C GLY A 48 -5.89 -5.86 0.19
N ARG A 49 -4.60 -6.25 0.18
CA ARG A 49 -3.99 -6.97 -0.94
C ARG A 49 -4.38 -8.45 -0.95
N THR A 50 -4.47 -9.07 0.23
CA THR A 50 -4.91 -10.45 0.40
C THR A 50 -6.41 -10.57 0.64
N GLN A 51 -7.00 -9.55 1.29
CA GLN A 51 -8.41 -9.49 1.65
C GLN A 51 -9.02 -8.13 1.24
N PRO A 52 -9.33 -7.90 -0.06
CA PRO A 52 -9.90 -6.64 -0.56
C PRO A 52 -11.19 -6.21 0.14
N LEU A 53 -11.95 -7.15 0.70
CA LEU A 53 -13.16 -6.90 1.50
C LEU A 53 -12.94 -5.95 2.68
N LEU A 54 -11.70 -5.83 3.18
CA LEU A 54 -11.35 -4.86 4.20
C LEU A 54 -11.67 -3.42 3.79
N THR A 55 -11.55 -3.10 2.50
CA THR A 55 -11.86 -1.76 1.98
C THR A 55 -13.35 -1.39 2.10
N GLN A 56 -14.22 -2.37 2.36
CA GLN A 56 -15.65 -2.19 2.54
C GLN A 56 -16.07 -1.98 4.01
N ILE A 57 -15.11 -2.01 4.93
CA ILE A 57 -15.33 -1.74 6.35
C ILE A 57 -15.35 -0.21 6.56
N ASP A 58 -16.50 0.30 7.01
CA ASP A 58 -16.70 1.68 7.41
C ASP A 58 -16.38 1.84 8.89
N VAL A 59 -15.65 2.89 9.23
CA VAL A 59 -15.21 3.18 10.60
C VAL A 59 -15.59 4.60 10.94
N GLN A 60 -16.19 4.80 12.11
CA GLN A 60 -16.55 6.12 12.63
C GLN A 60 -15.99 6.29 14.03
N PHE A 61 -15.48 7.49 14.32
CA PHE A 61 -15.06 7.84 15.67
C PHE A 61 -16.28 8.22 16.51
N SER A 62 -16.38 7.66 17.71
CA SER A 62 -17.40 8.04 18.69
C SER A 62 -16.75 8.14 20.08
N LYS A 63 -16.54 9.37 20.56
CA LYS A 63 -15.79 9.62 21.80
C LYS A 63 -14.40 8.97 21.74
N ASN A 64 -14.15 7.94 22.56
CA ASN A 64 -12.91 7.17 22.59
C ASN A 64 -13.02 5.80 21.89
N THR A 65 -14.16 5.50 21.26
CA THR A 65 -14.41 4.20 20.61
C THR A 65 -14.47 4.33 19.09
N LEU A 66 -14.31 3.19 18.40
CA LEU A 66 -14.57 3.07 16.97
C LEU A 66 -15.86 2.29 16.75
N ILE A 67 -16.76 2.85 15.95
CA ILE A 67 -17.95 2.16 15.45
C ILE A 67 -17.61 1.58 14.09
N ILE A 68 -17.71 0.26 13.95
CA ILE A 68 -17.34 -0.51 12.78
C ILE A 68 -18.59 -1.08 12.13
N ASN A 69 -18.73 -0.83 10.82
CA ASN A 69 -19.81 -1.39 10.01
C ASN A 69 -19.24 -2.05 8.76
N ALA A 70 -19.83 -3.18 8.37
CA ALA A 70 -19.49 -3.86 7.12
C ALA A 70 -20.73 -4.52 6.52
N PRO A 71 -20.74 -4.80 5.19
CA PRO A 71 -21.87 -5.45 4.54
C PRO A 71 -22.26 -6.77 5.22
N LYS A 72 -23.56 -6.92 5.53
CA LYS A 72 -24.15 -8.13 6.15
C LYS A 72 -23.62 -8.47 7.55
N MET A 73 -22.98 -7.54 8.24
CA MET A 73 -22.52 -7.71 9.63
C MET A 73 -23.30 -6.79 10.57
N ASN A 74 -23.44 -7.20 11.83
CA ASN A 74 -23.91 -6.31 12.88
C ASN A 74 -22.86 -5.25 13.19
N THR A 75 -23.27 -4.07 13.65
CA THR A 75 -22.35 -3.02 14.09
C THR A 75 -21.50 -3.51 15.25
N LEU A 76 -20.18 -3.30 15.17
CA LEU A 76 -19.23 -3.57 16.24
C LEU A 76 -18.73 -2.27 16.85
N THR A 77 -18.57 -2.23 18.17
CA THR A 77 -17.91 -1.11 18.87
C THR A 77 -16.58 -1.59 19.43
N ILE A 78 -15.49 -0.99 18.97
CA ILE A 78 -14.14 -1.22 19.51
C ILE A 78 -13.88 -0.18 20.59
N ASP A 79 -13.68 -0.65 21.82
CA ASP A 79 -13.42 0.17 22.99
C ASP A 79 -12.00 -0.12 23.52
N PRO A 80 -11.07 0.85 23.43
CA PRO A 80 -9.72 0.71 23.95
C PRO A 80 -9.61 0.31 25.43
N GLU A 81 -10.63 0.59 26.24
CA GLU A 81 -10.63 0.20 27.66
C GLU A 81 -10.81 -1.31 27.88
N THR A 82 -11.28 -2.02 26.85
CA THR A 82 -11.49 -3.48 26.91
C THR A 82 -10.29 -4.28 26.41
N PHE A 83 -9.21 -3.61 25.99
CA PHE A 83 -8.09 -4.29 25.37
C PHE A 83 -7.36 -5.18 26.37
N SER A 84 -6.93 -6.36 25.92
CA SER A 84 -6.14 -7.26 26.74
C SER A 84 -4.78 -6.63 27.08
N SER A 85 -4.20 -7.01 28.21
CA SER A 85 -2.81 -6.69 28.54
C SER A 85 -1.81 -7.61 27.83
N GLU A 86 -2.30 -8.55 27.00
CA GLU A 86 -1.48 -9.51 26.29
C GLU A 86 -0.75 -8.83 25.13
N VAL A 87 0.58 -8.82 25.22
CA VAL A 87 1.43 -8.38 24.11
C VAL A 87 1.54 -9.53 23.11
N GLN A 88 1.02 -9.29 21.91
CA GLN A 88 1.24 -10.17 20.77
C GLN A 88 2.37 -9.64 19.90
N ARG A 89 3.33 -10.53 19.61
CA ARG A 89 4.38 -10.25 18.63
C ARG A 89 3.76 -10.37 17.24
N SER A 90 3.64 -9.24 16.55
CA SER A 90 3.14 -9.17 15.18
C SER A 90 4.30 -8.91 14.21
N GLN A 91 4.24 -9.47 13.01
CA GLN A 91 5.22 -9.18 11.95
C GLN A 91 4.64 -8.24 10.91
N ILE A 92 5.38 -7.19 10.57
CA ILE A 92 5.02 -6.23 9.53
C ILE A 92 6.26 -5.93 8.70
N TRP A 93 6.26 -6.34 7.42
CA TRP A 93 7.37 -6.06 6.51
C TRP A 93 8.76 -6.51 7.00
N GLY A 94 8.81 -7.57 7.81
CA GLY A 94 10.04 -8.07 8.43
C GLY A 94 10.35 -7.46 9.81
N ASP A 95 9.68 -6.37 10.19
CA ASP A 95 9.74 -5.82 11.55
C ASP A 95 8.93 -6.68 12.50
N ASN A 96 9.48 -6.98 13.68
CA ASN A 96 8.72 -7.52 14.79
C ASN A 96 8.19 -6.35 15.63
N VAL A 97 6.88 -6.14 15.61
CA VAL A 97 6.21 -5.10 16.40
C VAL A 97 5.48 -5.75 17.55
N ASN A 98 5.81 -5.35 18.78
CA ASN A 98 5.03 -5.68 19.96
C ASN A 98 3.73 -4.89 19.90
N ALA A 99 2.64 -5.55 19.55
CA ALA A 99 1.31 -4.97 19.50
C ALA A 99 0.46 -5.54 20.64
N LEU A 100 -0.56 -4.81 21.07
CA LEU A 100 -1.52 -5.35 22.03
C LEU A 100 -2.60 -6.09 21.27
N HIS A 101 -2.94 -7.30 21.70
CA HIS A 101 -4.17 -7.94 21.26
C HIS A 101 -5.37 -7.17 21.83
N CYS A 102 -6.34 -6.85 20.98
CA CYS A 102 -7.50 -6.07 21.40
C CYS A 102 -8.46 -6.92 22.22
N HIS A 103 -9.36 -7.68 21.60
CA HIS A 103 -10.39 -8.45 22.31
C HIS A 103 -10.93 -9.58 21.44
N TYR A 104 -11.26 -10.73 22.05
CA TYR A 104 -11.72 -11.93 21.33
C TYR A 104 -13.05 -11.72 20.57
N ASP A 105 -13.93 -10.86 21.08
CA ASP A 105 -15.16 -10.51 20.35
C ASP A 105 -14.89 -9.75 19.04
N TYR A 106 -13.79 -8.99 18.99
CA TYR A 106 -13.38 -8.29 17.77
C TYR A 106 -12.81 -9.31 16.77
N ASP A 107 -11.96 -10.21 17.24
CA ASP A 107 -11.42 -11.32 16.47
C ASP A 107 -12.53 -12.14 15.83
N ASN A 108 -13.56 -12.52 16.59
CA ASN A 108 -14.72 -13.26 16.07
C ASN A 108 -15.46 -12.48 14.98
N TRP A 109 -15.68 -11.19 15.19
CA TRP A 109 -16.38 -10.35 14.22
C TRP A 109 -15.60 -10.24 12.90
N PHE A 110 -14.30 -9.94 12.97
CA PHE A 110 -13.46 -9.84 11.77
C PHE A 110 -13.28 -11.20 11.10
N SER A 111 -13.13 -12.28 11.89
CA SER A 111 -12.99 -13.63 11.35
C SER A 111 -14.24 -14.08 10.61
N GLN A 112 -15.43 -13.77 11.15
CA GLN A 112 -16.70 -14.02 10.47
C GLN A 112 -16.81 -13.21 9.18
N TYR A 113 -16.42 -11.94 9.19
CA TYR A 113 -16.50 -11.10 7.99
C TYR A 113 -15.53 -11.56 6.88
N LEU A 114 -14.30 -11.92 7.25
CA LEU A 114 -13.26 -12.35 6.30
C LEU A 114 -13.30 -13.83 5.95
N GLN A 115 -14.14 -14.63 6.63
CA GLN A 115 -14.23 -16.08 6.47
C GLN A 115 -12.88 -16.79 6.69
N GLN A 116 -12.06 -16.25 7.59
CA GLN A 116 -10.78 -16.82 8.01
C GLN A 116 -10.45 -16.38 9.44
N PRO A 117 -9.80 -17.22 10.28
CA PRO A 117 -9.36 -16.82 11.60
C PRO A 117 -8.39 -15.64 11.56
N CYS A 118 -8.66 -14.59 12.33
CA CYS A 118 -7.79 -13.43 12.45
C CYS A 118 -7.97 -12.74 13.80
N GLN A 119 -6.96 -11.96 14.17
CA GLN A 119 -6.94 -11.19 15.41
C GLN A 119 -6.75 -9.71 15.14
N LEU A 120 -7.44 -8.87 15.90
CA LEU A 120 -7.22 -7.43 15.87
C LEU A 120 -6.13 -7.05 16.87
N VAL A 121 -5.09 -6.38 16.37
CA VAL A 121 -4.00 -5.86 17.19
C VAL A 121 -3.95 -4.33 17.14
N PHE A 122 -3.48 -3.73 18.24
CA PHE A 122 -3.35 -2.29 18.45
C PHE A 122 -1.89 -1.89 18.68
N PHE A 123 -1.48 -0.81 18.01
CA PHE A 123 -0.18 -0.18 18.21
C PHE A 123 -0.23 0.68 19.48
N ALA A 124 0.29 0.15 20.59
CA ALA A 124 0.27 0.77 21.90
C ALA A 124 1.40 1.78 22.09
N GLU A 125 1.41 2.50 23.22
CA GLU A 125 2.46 3.50 23.53
C GLU A 125 3.86 2.88 23.66
N HIS A 126 3.95 1.63 24.10
CA HIS A 126 5.20 0.88 24.19
C HIS A 126 5.57 0.15 22.87
N SER A 127 4.70 0.18 21.86
CA SER A 127 5.01 -0.33 20.54
C SER A 127 6.02 0.59 19.86
N GLN A 128 7.04 0.01 19.23
CA GLN A 128 8.09 0.79 18.58
C GLN A 128 8.28 0.30 17.14
N ARG A 129 8.28 1.26 16.22
CA ARG A 129 8.63 1.05 14.82
C ARG A 129 9.01 2.41 14.22
N CYS A 130 10.01 2.40 13.36
CA CYS A 130 10.53 3.60 12.70
C CYS A 130 10.54 3.41 11.19
N VAL A 131 10.55 4.54 10.47
CA VAL A 131 10.82 4.56 9.04
C VAL A 131 12.20 3.93 8.80
N LYS A 132 12.30 3.07 7.78
CA LYS A 132 13.56 2.38 7.42
C LYS A 132 14.71 3.40 7.27
N ASN A 133 15.84 3.13 7.91
CA ASN A 133 17.03 3.99 7.92
C ASN A 133 16.83 5.39 8.51
N LYS A 134 15.77 5.61 9.31
CA LYS A 134 15.47 6.88 10.00
C LYS A 134 15.00 6.60 11.44
N THR A 135 14.96 7.64 12.27
CA THR A 135 14.45 7.57 13.65
C THR A 135 13.00 8.02 13.76
N ALA A 136 12.39 8.50 12.67
CA ALA A 136 11.00 8.94 12.65
C ALA A 136 10.06 7.76 12.94
N PRO A 137 9.13 7.87 13.91
CA PRO A 137 8.24 6.78 14.26
C PRO A 137 7.18 6.56 13.18
N VAL A 138 6.70 5.33 13.06
CA VAL A 138 5.59 4.96 12.17
C VAL A 138 4.76 3.85 12.81
N THR A 139 3.43 3.89 12.65
CA THR A 139 2.50 2.88 13.20
C THR A 139 2.43 1.66 12.28
N PHE A 140 1.25 1.08 12.06
CA PHE A 140 1.03 0.00 11.10
C PHE A 140 0.89 0.49 9.64
N ALA A 141 1.19 1.76 9.34
CA ALA A 141 1.37 2.22 7.97
C ALA A 141 2.48 1.42 7.24
N ASP A 142 2.54 1.46 5.91
CA ASP A 142 3.47 0.57 5.19
C ASP A 142 4.94 0.88 5.48
N GLY A 143 5.37 2.14 5.39
CA GLY A 143 6.77 2.50 5.66
C GLY A 143 6.99 3.96 6.07
N TYR A 144 6.00 4.82 5.89
CA TYR A 144 6.06 6.24 6.23
C TYR A 144 4.79 6.70 6.96
N PRO A 145 4.90 7.73 7.82
CA PRO A 145 3.76 8.27 8.58
C PRO A 145 2.59 8.72 7.71
N LEU A 146 2.88 9.34 6.57
CA LEU A 146 1.90 10.05 5.78
C LEU A 146 2.20 9.92 4.28
N LEU A 147 1.15 9.95 3.48
CA LEU A 147 1.22 10.01 2.02
C LEU A 147 0.50 11.27 1.52
N LEU A 148 1.19 12.05 0.69
CA LEU A 148 0.65 13.19 -0.03
C LEU A 148 0.37 12.82 -1.49
N ILE A 149 -0.81 13.21 -1.98
CA ILE A 149 -1.22 13.09 -3.38
C ILE A 149 -1.68 14.44 -3.89
N ASN A 150 -1.25 14.81 -5.09
CA ASN A 150 -1.75 15.98 -5.79
C ASN A 150 -2.91 15.60 -6.72
N GLN A 151 -4.05 16.25 -6.55
CA GLN A 151 -5.26 16.05 -7.34
C GLN A 151 -5.01 16.34 -8.83
N THR A 152 -4.13 17.29 -9.15
CA THR A 152 -3.71 17.61 -10.52
C THR A 152 -2.89 16.47 -11.15
N SER A 153 -2.09 15.76 -10.36
CA SER A 153 -1.41 14.52 -10.78
C SER A 153 -2.40 13.38 -11.06
N VAL A 154 -3.44 13.26 -10.24
CA VAL A 154 -4.54 12.29 -10.46
C VAL A 154 -5.29 12.61 -11.76
N ALA A 155 -5.56 13.88 -12.03
CA ALA A 155 -6.18 14.30 -13.30
C ALA A 155 -5.30 13.95 -14.51
N LYS A 156 -3.98 14.14 -14.42
CA LYS A 156 -3.02 13.78 -15.48
C LYS A 156 -2.98 12.27 -15.74
N LEU A 157 -3.08 11.45 -14.69
CA LEU A 157 -3.22 10.00 -14.82
C LEU A 157 -4.56 9.64 -15.48
N ASN A 158 -5.67 10.22 -15.01
CA ASN A 158 -7.00 9.93 -15.53
C ASN A 158 -7.15 10.27 -17.03
N ALA A 159 -6.41 11.24 -17.53
CA ALA A 159 -6.36 11.54 -18.97
C ALA A 159 -5.80 10.39 -19.85
N LYS A 160 -5.19 9.37 -19.22
CA LYS A 160 -4.64 8.17 -19.88
C LYS A 160 -5.45 6.90 -19.57
N LEU A 161 -6.49 6.99 -18.75
CA LEU A 161 -7.28 5.84 -18.30
C LEU A 161 -8.66 5.82 -18.96
N ASP A 162 -9.12 4.65 -19.39
CA ASP A 162 -10.50 4.46 -19.85
C ASP A 162 -11.51 4.64 -18.71
N LYS A 163 -11.14 4.21 -17.50
CA LYS A 163 -11.94 4.34 -16.28
C LYS A 163 -11.20 5.23 -15.28
N PRO A 164 -11.69 6.45 -15.01
CA PRO A 164 -11.07 7.36 -14.06
C PRO A 164 -11.00 6.77 -12.65
N VAL A 165 -9.88 7.03 -11.96
CA VAL A 165 -9.66 6.72 -10.56
C VAL A 165 -9.68 7.98 -9.70
N SER A 166 -9.90 7.82 -8.39
CA SER A 166 -9.79 8.90 -7.41
C SER A 166 -8.48 8.82 -6.64
N ALA A 167 -8.10 9.90 -5.94
CA ALA A 167 -6.96 9.92 -5.03
C ALA A 167 -7.00 8.77 -4.01
N LEU A 168 -8.19 8.33 -3.59
CA LEU A 168 -8.39 7.23 -2.62
C LEU A 168 -7.86 5.87 -3.09
N HIS A 169 -7.68 5.65 -4.40
CA HIS A 169 -7.00 4.45 -4.90
C HIS A 169 -5.54 4.40 -4.39
N PHE A 170 -4.94 5.56 -4.15
CA PHE A 170 -3.56 5.68 -3.64
C PHE A 170 -3.48 5.71 -2.12
N ARG A 171 -4.63 5.80 -1.44
CA ARG A 171 -4.77 5.84 0.02
C ARG A 171 -3.98 6.97 0.72
N PRO A 172 -4.00 8.21 0.19
CA PRO A 172 -3.33 9.35 0.80
C PRO A 172 -3.89 9.64 2.17
N ASN A 173 -3.08 10.31 2.97
CA ASN A 173 -3.53 11.03 4.16
C ASN A 173 -3.82 12.49 3.86
N ILE A 174 -3.05 13.07 2.94
CA ILE A 174 -3.10 14.48 2.55
C ILE A 174 -3.33 14.53 1.05
N VAL A 175 -4.41 15.16 0.61
CA VAL A 175 -4.62 15.49 -0.80
C VAL A 175 -4.53 17.00 -0.96
N ILE A 176 -3.79 17.43 -1.96
CA ILE A 176 -3.63 18.84 -2.30
C ILE A 176 -4.11 19.10 -3.73
N GLU A 177 -4.37 20.35 -4.04
CA GLU A 177 -4.49 20.83 -5.41
C GLU A 177 -3.29 21.72 -5.73
N GLY A 178 -2.37 21.19 -6.54
CA GLY A 178 -1.19 21.90 -7.02
C GLY A 178 -1.39 22.47 -8.43
N GLU A 179 -0.64 23.51 -8.78
CA GLU A 179 -0.76 24.19 -10.07
C GLU A 179 -0.39 23.31 -11.28
N LEU A 180 0.57 22.39 -11.09
CA LEU A 180 1.06 21.50 -12.13
C LEU A 180 0.95 20.04 -11.66
N PRO A 181 0.68 19.09 -12.59
CA PRO A 181 0.84 17.67 -12.29
C PRO A 181 2.28 17.39 -11.86
N PHE A 182 2.44 16.56 -10.84
CA PHE A 182 3.72 16.06 -10.32
C PHE A 182 4.66 17.12 -9.75
N ILE A 183 4.17 18.34 -9.50
CA ILE A 183 4.98 19.40 -8.88
C ILE A 183 5.53 18.97 -7.52
N GLU A 184 4.80 18.10 -6.82
CA GLU A 184 5.18 17.52 -5.54
C GLU A 184 6.48 16.71 -5.58
N ASP A 185 6.89 16.22 -6.74
CA ASP A 185 8.15 15.47 -6.89
C ASP A 185 9.40 16.34 -6.65
N SER A 186 9.25 17.66 -6.85
CA SER A 186 10.32 18.64 -6.68
C SER A 186 10.42 19.21 -5.27
N TRP A 187 9.57 18.76 -4.34
CA TRP A 187 9.54 19.31 -2.98
C TRP A 187 10.45 18.51 -2.07
N ALA A 188 11.22 19.21 -1.23
CA ALA A 188 12.05 18.61 -0.19
C ALA A 188 11.48 18.87 1.21
N ARG A 189 10.91 20.07 1.41
CA ARG A 189 10.29 20.48 2.67
C ARG A 189 9.09 21.36 2.41
N ILE A 190 7.98 21.07 3.09
CA ILE A 190 6.74 21.84 2.98
C ILE A 190 6.20 22.18 4.36
N LYS A 191 5.34 23.19 4.43
CA LYS A 191 4.54 23.51 5.61
C LYS A 191 3.07 23.58 5.23
N ILE A 192 2.22 22.97 6.05
CA ILE A 192 0.76 23.04 5.94
C ILE A 192 0.22 23.34 7.34
N GLY A 193 -0.54 24.43 7.47
CA GLY A 193 -1.02 24.89 8.77
C GLY A 193 0.14 25.09 9.77
N GLU A 194 0.10 24.37 10.89
CA GLU A 194 1.10 24.44 11.95
C GLU A 194 2.29 23.49 11.74
N VAL A 195 2.25 22.63 10.72
CA VAL A 195 3.13 21.45 10.63
C VAL A 195 4.06 21.56 9.44
N GLU A 196 5.35 21.36 9.69
CA GLU A 196 6.36 21.17 8.66
C GLU A 196 6.59 19.69 8.39
N PHE A 197 6.79 19.36 7.12
CA PHE A 197 7.02 18.00 6.66
C PHE A 197 8.32 17.92 5.86
N GLU A 198 9.10 16.88 6.12
CA GLU A 198 10.08 16.36 5.17
C GLU A 198 9.32 15.59 4.08
N VAL A 199 9.58 15.93 2.81
CA VAL A 199 9.14 15.14 1.66
C VAL A 199 10.23 14.11 1.40
N SER A 200 10.02 12.89 1.89
CA SER A 200 11.11 11.95 2.12
C SER A 200 11.52 11.17 0.87
N LYS A 201 10.55 10.59 0.16
CA LYS A 201 10.75 9.92 -1.13
C LYS A 201 9.42 9.70 -1.87
N PRO A 202 9.47 9.48 -3.21
CA PRO A 202 8.33 8.99 -3.96
C PRO A 202 7.74 7.70 -3.38
N CYS A 203 6.43 7.54 -3.52
CA CYS A 203 5.71 6.37 -3.04
C CYS A 203 5.56 5.34 -4.16
N SER A 204 6.33 4.25 -4.06
CA SER A 204 6.18 3.09 -4.93
C SER A 204 4.80 2.44 -4.74
N ARG A 205 4.12 2.22 -5.85
CA ARG A 205 2.75 1.73 -5.90
C ARG A 205 2.73 0.23 -6.12
N CYS A 206 1.78 -0.41 -5.47
CA CYS A 206 1.52 -1.84 -5.63
C CYS A 206 0.10 -2.06 -6.15
N LEU A 207 -0.22 -3.30 -6.50
CA LEU A 207 -1.52 -3.74 -7.02
C LEU A 207 -2.74 -3.31 -6.20
N PHE A 208 -2.55 -2.95 -4.92
CA PHE A 208 -3.64 -2.44 -4.11
C PHE A 208 -4.28 -1.17 -4.69
N THR A 209 -3.55 -0.40 -5.51
CA THR A 209 -4.12 0.75 -6.23
C THR A 209 -5.23 0.36 -7.20
N ASN A 210 -5.31 -0.91 -7.60
CA ASN A 210 -6.30 -1.40 -8.55
C ASN A 210 -7.63 -1.74 -7.87
N VAL A 211 -7.65 -1.83 -6.53
CA VAL A 211 -8.87 -2.06 -5.76
C VAL A 211 -9.67 -0.76 -5.72
N ASP A 212 -10.87 -0.79 -6.28
CA ASP A 212 -11.79 0.34 -6.19
C ASP A 212 -12.21 0.55 -4.72
N PRO A 213 -11.89 1.70 -4.09
CA PRO A 213 -12.19 1.94 -2.69
C PRO A 213 -13.69 2.01 -2.38
N LYS A 214 -14.57 2.14 -3.39
CA LYS A 214 -16.02 2.15 -3.21
C LYS A 214 -16.62 0.75 -3.23
N THR A 215 -16.11 -0.14 -4.09
CA THR A 215 -16.71 -1.46 -4.34
C THR A 215 -15.88 -2.62 -3.78
N GLY A 216 -14.60 -2.40 -3.52
CA GLY A 216 -13.66 -3.43 -3.06
C GLY A 216 -13.25 -4.41 -4.15
N ILE A 217 -13.65 -4.16 -5.40
CA ILE A 217 -13.34 -4.99 -6.55
C ILE A 217 -12.07 -4.45 -7.22
N ALA A 218 -11.12 -5.35 -7.47
CA ALA A 218 -9.89 -5.01 -8.21
C ALA A 218 -10.16 -4.94 -9.71
N ALA A 219 -9.77 -3.84 -10.33
CA ALA A 219 -9.62 -3.77 -11.78
C ALA A 219 -8.39 -4.59 -12.22
N LYS A 220 -8.44 -5.11 -13.46
CA LYS A 220 -7.32 -5.84 -14.03
C LYS A 220 -6.18 -4.86 -14.33
N ASN A 221 -5.09 -4.95 -13.57
CA ASN A 221 -3.82 -4.21 -13.70
C ASN A 221 -3.89 -2.67 -13.67
N GLU A 222 -5.06 -2.03 -13.74
CA GLU A 222 -5.23 -0.58 -13.72
C GLU A 222 -5.58 -0.03 -12.33
N PRO A 223 -5.06 1.16 -11.94
CA PRO A 223 -4.32 2.12 -12.76
C PRO A 223 -2.80 1.87 -12.82
N LEU A 224 -2.31 0.80 -12.18
CA LEU A 224 -0.88 0.56 -12.03
C LEU A 224 -0.13 0.37 -13.36
N ALA A 225 -0.74 -0.35 -14.30
CA ALA A 225 -0.17 -0.55 -15.65
C ALA A 225 -0.02 0.77 -16.42
N THR A 226 -1.05 1.64 -16.37
CA THR A 226 -0.95 2.97 -16.97
C THR A 226 0.14 3.81 -16.30
N LEU A 227 0.25 3.76 -14.97
CA LEU A 227 1.34 4.45 -14.26
C LEU A 227 2.72 3.93 -14.71
N ALA A 228 2.91 2.62 -14.87
CA ALA A 228 4.17 2.03 -15.34
C ALA A 228 4.65 2.61 -16.70
N SER A 229 3.71 3.06 -17.54
CA SER A 229 4.05 3.64 -18.84
C SER A 229 4.74 5.01 -18.77
N PHE A 230 4.71 5.72 -17.63
CA PHE A 230 5.30 7.06 -17.53
C PHE A 230 5.79 7.48 -16.13
N ARG A 231 5.64 6.60 -15.13
CA ARG A 231 6.06 6.80 -13.73
C ARG A 231 6.97 5.69 -13.25
N TYR A 232 7.65 5.02 -14.18
CA TYR A 232 8.59 3.96 -13.86
C TYR A 232 9.99 4.55 -13.63
N HIS A 233 10.63 4.12 -12.55
CA HIS A 233 12.02 4.45 -12.25
C HIS A 233 12.66 3.32 -11.43
N GLN A 234 13.75 2.74 -11.94
CA GLN A 234 14.56 1.73 -11.23
C GLN A 234 13.76 0.57 -10.60
N GLY A 235 12.75 0.06 -11.32
CA GLY A 235 11.93 -1.08 -10.84
C GLY A 235 10.71 -0.69 -9.99
N ASP A 236 10.55 0.59 -9.67
CA ASP A 236 9.40 1.13 -8.95
C ASP A 236 8.46 1.89 -9.89
N ILE A 237 7.17 1.86 -9.57
CA ILE A 237 6.14 2.67 -10.22
C ILE A 237 5.65 3.69 -9.20
N ASP A 238 6.01 4.96 -9.36
CA ASP A 238 5.85 5.97 -8.32
C ASP A 238 4.63 6.89 -8.53
N PHE A 239 3.85 7.07 -7.46
CA PHE A 239 2.77 8.06 -7.46
C PHE A 239 2.49 8.60 -6.04
N GLY A 240 2.62 9.92 -5.89
CA GLY A 240 2.56 10.59 -4.59
C GLY A 240 3.88 10.56 -3.83
N GLN A 241 3.92 11.31 -2.73
CA GLN A 241 5.12 11.54 -1.94
C GLN A 241 4.92 11.11 -0.49
N ASN A 242 5.87 10.34 0.04
CA ASN A 242 5.86 9.97 1.45
C ASN A 242 6.35 11.15 2.31
N LEU A 243 5.60 11.49 3.35
CA LEU A 243 5.90 12.60 4.24
C LEU A 243 6.29 12.11 5.65
N ILE A 244 7.19 12.85 6.28
CA ILE A 244 7.54 12.71 7.70
C ILE A 244 7.28 14.06 8.38
N PRO A 245 6.42 14.12 9.42
CA PRO A 245 6.21 15.35 10.17
C PRO A 245 7.46 15.69 11.00
N LEU A 246 7.86 16.95 10.98
CA LEU A 246 9.03 17.46 11.73
C LEU A 246 8.63 18.08 13.08
N ASN A 247 7.34 18.38 13.25
CA ASN A 247 6.74 18.85 14.48
C ASN A 247 5.29 18.36 14.57
N THR A 248 4.63 18.61 15.71
CA THR A 248 3.20 18.34 15.88
C THR A 248 2.36 19.60 15.71
N GLY A 249 1.10 19.45 15.32
CA GLY A 249 0.20 20.59 15.15
C GLY A 249 -1.05 20.24 14.37
N ILE A 250 -1.90 21.24 14.13
CA ILE A 250 -3.15 21.08 13.38
C ILE A 250 -2.97 21.48 11.91
N ILE A 251 -3.53 20.67 11.02
CA ILE A 251 -3.75 20.98 9.61
C ILE A 251 -5.25 20.98 9.29
N ARG A 252 -5.69 21.80 8.34
CA ARG A 252 -7.08 21.95 7.93
C ARG A 252 -7.22 21.93 6.41
N ALA A 253 -8.32 21.36 5.93
CA ALA A 253 -8.72 21.56 4.54
C ALA A 253 -8.88 23.07 4.30
N GLY A 254 -8.30 23.55 3.20
CA GLY A 254 -8.18 24.97 2.86
C GLY A 254 -6.85 25.61 3.27
N ASP A 255 -6.01 24.96 4.09
CA ASP A 255 -4.69 25.50 4.42
C ASP A 255 -3.80 25.61 3.16
N GLU A 256 -3.04 26.69 3.06
CA GLU A 256 -2.01 26.85 2.03
C GLU A 256 -0.87 25.84 2.27
N VAL A 257 -0.38 25.27 1.18
CA VAL A 257 0.83 24.44 1.18
C VAL A 257 2.01 25.34 0.80
N GLN A 258 2.87 25.64 1.78
CA GLN A 258 4.06 26.46 1.58
C GLN A 258 5.26 25.57 1.29
N VAL A 259 5.88 25.74 0.11
CA VAL A 259 7.12 25.02 -0.23
C VAL A 259 8.31 25.75 0.42
N LEU A 260 8.94 25.10 1.40
CA LEU A 260 10.06 25.66 2.16
C LEU A 260 11.42 25.34 1.54
N ALA A 261 11.53 24.19 0.85
CA ALA A 261 12.72 23.77 0.13
C ALA A 261 12.35 22.85 -1.03
N THR A 262 13.11 22.91 -2.11
CA THR A 262 12.96 22.07 -3.30
C THR A 262 14.14 21.12 -3.48
N GLN A 263 13.94 20.11 -4.30
CA GLN A 263 14.92 19.13 -4.76
C GLN A 263 14.76 18.91 -6.26
N GLU A 264 15.73 18.23 -6.86
CA GLU A 264 15.60 17.74 -8.22
C GLU A 264 14.58 16.60 -8.27
N ALA A 265 13.59 16.74 -9.15
CA ALA A 265 12.58 15.70 -9.34
C ALA A 265 13.19 14.51 -10.11
N ILE A 266 12.75 13.30 -9.76
CA ILE A 266 13.14 12.10 -10.52
C ILE A 266 12.66 12.22 -11.97
N VAL A 267 13.57 11.91 -12.89
CA VAL A 267 13.24 11.77 -14.31
C VAL A 267 12.72 10.35 -14.53
N TYR A 268 11.40 10.25 -14.71
CA TYR A 268 10.76 8.96 -14.96
C TYR A 268 10.92 8.53 -16.40
N GLY A 269 11.18 7.24 -16.57
CA GLY A 269 11.08 6.58 -17.85
C GLY A 269 9.68 6.03 -18.08
N SER A 270 9.50 5.51 -19.29
CA SER A 270 8.46 4.53 -19.54
C SER A 270 9.05 3.14 -19.41
N GLN A 271 8.35 2.22 -18.75
CA GLN A 271 8.62 0.78 -18.97
C GLN A 271 8.14 0.32 -20.37
N ALA A 272 7.66 1.26 -21.19
CA ALA A 272 7.14 1.04 -22.54
C ALA A 272 8.27 0.83 -23.57
N GLY A 273 8.94 -0.32 -23.45
CA GLY A 273 9.40 -1.11 -24.60
C GLY A 273 8.51 -2.33 -24.86
N MET A 274 7.58 -2.65 -23.96
CA MET A 274 6.77 -3.88 -24.02
C MET A 274 5.28 -3.56 -24.03
N GLN A 275 4.80 -2.95 -25.11
CA GLN A 275 3.41 -3.17 -25.50
C GLN A 275 3.29 -4.65 -25.85
N SER A 276 2.72 -5.41 -24.93
CA SER A 276 2.45 -6.81 -25.15
C SER A 276 1.41 -6.92 -26.26
N ASP A 277 1.70 -7.73 -27.28
CA ASP A 277 0.69 -8.20 -28.21
C ASP A 277 -0.54 -8.65 -27.42
N LYS A 278 -1.73 -8.25 -27.88
CA LYS A 278 -3.00 -8.51 -27.19
C LYS A 278 -3.13 -10.01 -26.90
N ASN A 279 -3.15 -10.34 -25.61
CA ASN A 279 -3.47 -11.66 -25.06
C ASN A 279 -2.69 -12.82 -25.71
N ARG A 280 -1.39 -12.88 -25.43
CA ARG A 280 -0.51 -13.96 -25.92
C ARG A 280 -0.44 -15.08 -24.90
N SER A 281 -0.52 -16.32 -25.40
CA SER A 281 -0.22 -17.50 -24.62
C SER A 281 1.29 -17.76 -24.59
N LEU A 282 1.83 -18.09 -23.42
CA LEU A 282 3.26 -18.22 -23.15
C LEU A 282 3.51 -19.50 -22.35
N GLN A 283 4.70 -20.08 -22.46
CA GLN A 283 5.13 -21.21 -21.62
C GLN A 283 5.82 -20.72 -20.36
N ILE A 284 5.36 -21.19 -19.20
CA ILE A 284 5.98 -20.93 -17.90
C ILE A 284 6.54 -22.25 -17.37
N ASN A 285 7.86 -22.32 -17.26
CA ASN A 285 8.56 -23.49 -16.75
C ASN A 285 9.03 -23.25 -15.31
N TYR A 286 8.48 -24.03 -14.38
CA TYR A 286 8.82 -24.02 -12.96
C TYR A 286 9.83 -25.14 -12.67
N GLN A 287 11.12 -24.79 -12.66
CA GLN A 287 12.22 -25.78 -12.67
C GLN A 287 12.23 -26.67 -11.41
N THR A 288 12.08 -26.08 -10.21
CA THR A 288 12.11 -26.81 -8.93
C THR A 288 11.06 -27.93 -8.85
N SER A 289 9.89 -27.73 -9.48
CA SER A 289 8.76 -28.68 -9.47
C SER A 289 8.66 -29.47 -10.77
N SER A 290 9.50 -29.19 -11.77
CA SER A 290 9.44 -29.78 -13.12
C SER A 290 8.07 -29.64 -13.80
N ILE A 291 7.35 -28.57 -13.47
CA ILE A 291 6.03 -28.26 -14.04
C ILE A 291 6.22 -27.25 -15.18
N THR A 292 5.60 -27.51 -16.34
CA THR A 292 5.46 -26.52 -17.41
C THR A 292 3.99 -26.31 -17.69
N VAL A 293 3.56 -25.05 -17.68
CA VAL A 293 2.17 -24.68 -17.97
C VAL A 293 2.11 -23.66 -19.09
N THR A 294 0.97 -23.68 -19.77
CA THR A 294 0.62 -22.66 -20.74
C THR A 294 -0.08 -21.52 -19.99
N GLY A 295 0.65 -20.43 -19.80
CA GLY A 295 0.20 -19.20 -19.16
C GLY A 295 -0.16 -18.10 -20.18
N ASP A 296 -0.26 -16.87 -19.67
CA ASP A 296 -0.55 -15.67 -20.46
C ASP A 296 0.28 -14.45 -20.02
N ASN A 297 0.22 -13.41 -20.84
CA ASN A 297 0.83 -12.11 -20.59
C ASN A 297 -0.10 -11.10 -19.89
N GLN A 298 -1.06 -11.60 -19.11
CA GLN A 298 -2.15 -10.84 -18.54
C GLN A 298 -2.24 -10.95 -17.01
N GLN A 299 -1.90 -12.13 -16.49
CA GLN A 299 -1.98 -12.49 -15.08
C GLN A 299 -0.60 -12.47 -14.42
N LEU A 300 -0.58 -12.30 -13.11
CA LEU A 300 0.66 -12.35 -12.34
C LEU A 300 1.24 -13.75 -12.31
N LEU A 301 2.56 -13.84 -12.21
CA LEU A 301 3.27 -15.09 -12.05
C LEU A 301 2.77 -15.93 -10.89
N LEU A 302 2.49 -15.30 -9.74
CA LEU A 302 1.98 -15.99 -8.57
C LEU A 302 0.60 -16.60 -8.82
N ASP A 303 -0.34 -15.86 -9.42
CA ASP A 303 -1.69 -16.37 -9.68
C ASP A 303 -1.66 -17.54 -10.66
N GLN A 304 -0.81 -17.46 -11.69
CA GLN A 304 -0.60 -18.54 -12.66
C GLN A 304 0.06 -19.77 -12.02
N ALA A 305 0.99 -19.57 -11.06
CA ALA A 305 1.61 -20.65 -10.31
C ALA A 305 0.59 -21.40 -9.45
N GLU A 306 -0.29 -20.67 -8.74
CA GLU A 306 -1.32 -21.28 -7.91
C GLU A 306 -2.34 -22.07 -8.72
N GLN A 307 -2.77 -21.55 -9.87
CA GLN A 307 -3.64 -22.25 -10.82
C GLN A 307 -2.99 -23.54 -11.35
N ALA A 308 -1.66 -23.54 -11.48
CA ALA A 308 -0.85 -24.69 -11.87
C ALA A 308 -0.56 -25.67 -10.71
N GLY A 309 -0.96 -25.37 -9.47
CA GLY A 309 -0.62 -26.16 -8.29
C GLY A 309 0.85 -26.04 -7.86
N VAL A 310 1.56 -25.02 -8.32
CA VAL A 310 2.96 -24.73 -7.96
C VAL A 310 2.99 -23.87 -6.70
N ASN A 311 3.66 -24.36 -5.66
CA ASN A 311 3.75 -23.66 -4.39
C ASN A 311 4.87 -22.62 -4.40
N ILE A 312 4.51 -21.34 -4.43
CA ILE A 312 5.43 -20.21 -4.20
C ILE A 312 4.98 -19.51 -2.91
N PRO A 313 5.80 -19.47 -1.85
CA PRO A 313 5.40 -18.81 -0.60
C PRO A 313 5.03 -17.33 -0.82
N TYR A 314 3.97 -16.85 -0.20
CA TYR A 314 3.60 -15.42 -0.28
C TYR A 314 2.92 -14.93 0.99
N SER A 315 2.87 -13.61 1.17
CA SER A 315 2.07 -12.98 2.23
C SER A 315 1.36 -11.72 1.77
N CYS A 316 2.03 -10.84 1.02
CA CYS A 316 1.45 -9.53 0.73
C CYS A 316 0.75 -9.42 -0.63
N ARG A 317 1.00 -10.31 -1.59
CA ARG A 317 0.50 -10.19 -2.99
C ARG A 317 0.69 -8.81 -3.64
N GLY A 318 1.77 -8.11 -3.33
CA GLY A 318 2.00 -6.77 -3.85
C GLY A 318 3.45 -6.29 -3.80
N GLY A 319 4.41 -7.23 -3.81
CA GLY A 319 5.81 -6.88 -4.03
C GLY A 319 6.58 -6.33 -2.83
N LYS A 320 6.00 -6.40 -1.62
CA LYS A 320 6.53 -5.70 -0.44
C LYS A 320 7.11 -6.59 0.67
N CYS A 321 6.73 -7.88 0.75
CA CYS A 321 7.17 -8.76 1.84
C CYS A 321 8.34 -9.69 1.47
N GLY A 322 8.72 -9.76 0.19
CA GLY A 322 9.82 -10.61 -0.29
C GLY A 322 9.57 -12.11 -0.29
N ARG A 323 8.54 -12.62 0.39
CA ARG A 323 8.23 -14.07 0.43
C ARG A 323 8.04 -14.72 -0.95
N CYS A 324 7.47 -14.00 -1.91
CA CYS A 324 7.21 -14.49 -3.28
C CYS A 324 8.43 -14.40 -4.22
N LYS A 325 9.64 -14.26 -3.66
CA LYS A 325 10.88 -14.10 -4.41
C LYS A 325 11.25 -15.40 -5.11
N VAL A 326 11.48 -15.30 -6.42
CA VAL A 326 11.90 -16.39 -7.31
C VAL A 326 12.99 -15.89 -8.26
N GLU A 327 13.83 -16.76 -8.77
CA GLU A 327 14.86 -16.41 -9.74
C GLU A 327 14.31 -16.60 -11.17
N LEU A 328 14.36 -15.54 -11.98
CA LEU A 328 14.05 -15.57 -13.40
C LEU A 328 15.29 -16.01 -14.18
N VAL A 329 15.28 -17.28 -14.60
CA VAL A 329 16.42 -17.92 -15.27
C VAL A 329 16.46 -17.58 -16.76
N ASP A 330 15.30 -17.40 -17.39
CA ASP A 330 15.17 -17.10 -18.81
C ASP A 330 13.87 -16.36 -19.10
N GLY A 331 13.89 -15.52 -20.14
CA GLY A 331 12.76 -14.74 -20.62
C GLY A 331 12.56 -13.38 -19.93
N GLU A 332 11.43 -12.74 -20.22
CA GLU A 332 11.13 -11.36 -19.86
C GLU A 332 9.83 -11.25 -19.07
N VAL A 333 9.83 -10.38 -18.06
CA VAL A 333 8.65 -10.07 -17.24
C VAL A 333 8.44 -8.57 -17.12
N LEU A 334 7.18 -8.15 -17.07
CA LEU A 334 6.77 -6.83 -16.61
C LEU A 334 6.76 -6.84 -15.09
N THR A 335 7.74 -6.17 -14.48
CA THR A 335 7.81 -5.98 -13.04
C THR A 335 6.97 -4.78 -12.61
N LEU A 336 6.05 -5.02 -11.67
CA LEU A 336 5.14 -4.04 -11.09
C LEU A 336 5.64 -3.47 -9.75
N SER A 337 6.54 -4.18 -9.06
CA SER A 337 7.15 -3.72 -7.81
C SER A 337 8.37 -4.57 -7.48
N ASN A 338 9.45 -3.90 -7.06
CA ASN A 338 10.68 -4.50 -6.54
C ASN A 338 10.97 -4.11 -5.08
N GLU A 339 9.98 -3.56 -4.37
CA GLU A 339 10.17 -2.91 -3.05
C GLU A 339 10.84 -3.83 -2.01
N ALA A 340 10.64 -5.15 -2.13
CA ALA A 340 11.22 -6.15 -1.23
C ALA A 340 12.55 -6.76 -1.68
N LEU A 341 13.13 -6.32 -2.80
CA LEU A 341 14.40 -6.81 -3.34
C LEU A 341 15.50 -5.77 -3.14
N THR A 342 16.72 -6.27 -2.95
CA THR A 342 17.95 -5.45 -3.00
C THR A 342 18.45 -5.31 -4.44
N GLU A 343 19.28 -4.30 -4.70
CA GLU A 343 19.90 -4.11 -6.02
C GLU A 343 20.68 -5.35 -6.47
N THR A 344 21.45 -5.97 -5.57
CA THR A 344 22.18 -7.21 -5.85
C THR A 344 21.26 -8.37 -6.22
N GLU A 345 20.11 -8.50 -5.57
CA GLU A 345 19.15 -9.55 -5.91
C GLU A 345 18.52 -9.32 -7.29
N ILE A 346 18.22 -8.06 -7.63
CA ILE A 346 17.71 -7.71 -8.96
C ILE A 346 18.76 -8.03 -10.03
N GLU A 347 20.03 -7.70 -9.78
CA GLU A 347 21.15 -8.03 -10.68
C GLU A 347 21.37 -9.54 -10.83
N GLN A 348 21.06 -10.32 -9.79
CA GLN A 348 21.09 -11.79 -9.81
C GLN A 348 19.87 -12.41 -10.51
N GLY A 349 18.95 -11.60 -11.04
CA GLY A 349 17.76 -12.09 -11.75
C GLY A 349 16.59 -12.47 -10.84
N TYR A 350 16.62 -12.09 -9.56
CA TYR A 350 15.46 -12.30 -8.68
C TYR A 350 14.31 -11.35 -9.03
N VAL A 351 13.11 -11.90 -9.03
CA VAL A 351 11.85 -11.20 -9.26
C VAL A 351 10.83 -11.58 -8.18
N LEU A 352 9.82 -10.74 -7.99
CA LEU A 352 8.70 -11.03 -7.09
C LEU A 352 7.54 -11.61 -7.89
N ALA A 353 7.29 -12.92 -7.79
CA ALA A 353 6.23 -13.60 -8.55
C ALA A 353 4.85 -12.94 -8.36
N CYS A 354 4.61 -12.36 -7.19
CA CYS A 354 3.39 -11.65 -6.87
C CYS A 354 3.30 -10.22 -7.42
N SER A 355 4.28 -9.77 -8.20
CA SER A 355 4.34 -8.44 -8.81
C SER A 355 5.07 -8.47 -10.14
N CYS A 356 4.95 -9.58 -10.88
CA CYS A 356 5.52 -9.73 -12.22
C CYS A 356 4.51 -10.39 -13.15
N ILE A 357 4.42 -9.92 -14.40
CA ILE A 357 3.60 -10.49 -15.48
C ILE A 357 4.53 -10.97 -16.59
N PRO A 358 4.44 -12.22 -17.08
CA PRO A 358 5.27 -12.70 -18.19
C PRO A 358 5.05 -11.89 -19.47
N LEU A 359 6.14 -11.63 -20.21
CA LEU A 359 6.10 -10.98 -21.52
C LEU A 359 6.58 -11.90 -22.63
N SER A 360 7.38 -12.91 -22.28
CA SER A 360 7.82 -14.01 -23.16
C SER A 360 7.59 -15.37 -22.48
N ASP A 361 7.96 -16.45 -23.17
CA ASP A 361 8.17 -17.73 -22.50
C ASP A 361 9.29 -17.56 -21.46
N ILE A 362 9.14 -18.18 -20.30
CA ILE A 362 10.02 -17.95 -19.15
C ILE A 362 10.37 -19.24 -18.41
N LYS A 363 11.51 -19.21 -17.70
CA LYS A 363 11.96 -20.26 -16.78
C LYS A 363 12.21 -19.67 -15.41
N LEU A 364 11.67 -20.32 -14.37
CA LEU A 364 11.74 -19.87 -12.99
C LEU A 364 12.34 -20.96 -12.09
N ASN A 365 13.31 -20.57 -11.29
CA ASN A 365 13.70 -21.27 -10.06
C ASN A 365 12.89 -20.68 -8.91
N HIS A 366 12.03 -21.48 -8.30
CA HIS A 366 11.07 -21.03 -7.28
C HIS A 366 11.21 -21.79 -5.97
#